data_AF-A0A9X2TJ03-F1
#
_entry.id   AF-A0A9X2TJ03-F1
#
_cell.length_a   1.000
_cell.length_b   1.000
_cell.length_c   1.000
_cell.angle_alpha   90.00
_cell.angle_beta   90.00
_cell.angle_gamma   90.00
#
_symmetry.space_group_name_H-M   'P 1'
#
loop_
_entity.id
_entity.type
_entity.pdbx_description
1 polymer ?
#
loop_
_entity_poly.entity_id
_entity_poly.type
_entity_poly.pdbx_seq_one_letter_code
_entity_poly.pdbx_strand_id
1 'polypeptide(L)'
;MSLRAGNAIDDHDEVPPFDTVRDEVTAQYLERYCCGIHHLDSVSWRFYLPHLLQHALRNCGNAASNATDALLESLRPPDREPPRFRSLSAAEERMVIATLDTLAFTDGSEWTESAQCALEEYWGPGAIYR
;
A
#
# COMPACT_ATOMS: atom_id res chain seq x y z
N MET A 1 -10.31 1.90 -10.68
CA MET A 1 -9.21 1.40 -11.53
C MET A 1 -8.59 0.16 -10.87
N SER A 2 -8.10 -0.84 -11.62
CA SER A 2 -7.36 -1.98 -11.04
C SER A 2 -5.87 -1.72 -10.93
N LEU A 3 -5.14 -2.49 -10.11
CA LEU A 3 -3.67 -2.40 -10.04
C LEU A 3 -3.03 -2.66 -11.41
N ARG A 4 -3.52 -3.66 -12.15
CA ARG A 4 -3.05 -3.94 -13.52
C ARG A 4 -3.24 -2.74 -14.46
N ALA A 5 -4.36 -2.04 -14.35
CA ALA A 5 -4.59 -0.82 -15.13
C ALA A 5 -3.67 0.32 -14.69
N GLY A 6 -3.44 0.49 -13.38
CA GLY A 6 -2.47 1.44 -12.86
C GLY A 6 -1.03 1.13 -13.30
N ASN A 7 -0.65 -0.14 -13.33
CA ASN A 7 0.70 -0.56 -13.73
C ASN A 7 0.94 -0.29 -15.21
N ALA A 8 -0.07 -0.49 -16.07
CA ALA A 8 0.02 -0.11 -17.48
C ALA A 8 0.26 1.40 -17.66
N ILE A 9 -0.26 2.25 -16.76
CA ILE A 9 0.03 3.69 -16.80
C ILE A 9 1.50 3.96 -16.46
N ASP A 10 2.02 3.29 -15.43
CA ASP A 10 3.42 3.37 -15.01
C ASP A 10 4.37 2.91 -16.13
N ASP A 11 4.02 1.80 -16.79
CA ASP A 11 4.75 1.22 -17.93
C ASP A 11 4.58 2.01 -19.25
N HIS A 12 3.72 3.03 -19.28
CA HIS A 12 3.33 3.77 -20.48
C HIS A 12 2.68 2.92 -21.59
N ASP A 13 1.94 1.89 -21.20
CA ASP A 13 1.18 0.97 -22.05
C ASP A 13 -0.30 1.37 -22.22
N GLU A 14 -1.02 0.63 -23.06
CA GLU A 14 -2.48 0.75 -23.20
C GLU A 14 -3.18 0.30 -21.90
N VAL A 15 -4.00 1.19 -21.33
CA VAL A 15 -4.73 0.92 -20.08
C VAL A 15 -5.84 -0.10 -20.32
N PRO A 16 -5.75 -1.32 -19.77
CA PRO A 16 -6.77 -2.33 -19.99
C PRO A 16 -8.03 -2.06 -19.15
N PRO A 17 -9.21 -2.53 -19.60
CA PRO A 17 -10.41 -2.53 -18.78
C PRO A 17 -10.30 -3.50 -17.60
N PHE A 18 -11.12 -3.28 -16.58
CA PHE A 18 -11.27 -4.21 -15.45
C PHE A 18 -11.79 -5.56 -15.93
N ASP A 19 -11.19 -6.63 -15.41
CA ASP A 19 -11.54 -8.02 -15.70
C ASP A 19 -11.50 -8.82 -14.40
N THR A 20 -12.64 -9.39 -14.00
CA THR A 20 -12.77 -10.08 -12.70
C THR A 20 -11.87 -11.29 -12.53
N VAL A 21 -11.44 -11.92 -13.63
CA VAL A 21 -10.56 -13.09 -13.60
C VAL A 21 -9.11 -12.65 -13.57
N ARG A 22 -8.74 -11.65 -14.39
CA ARG A 22 -7.36 -11.16 -14.47
C ARG A 22 -6.97 -10.23 -13.33
N ASP A 23 -7.96 -9.56 -12.72
CA ASP A 23 -7.79 -8.64 -11.58
C ASP A 23 -8.16 -9.29 -10.24
N GLU A 24 -8.18 -10.63 -10.18
CA GLU A 24 -8.29 -11.37 -8.93
C GLU A 24 -7.10 -11.04 -8.01
N VAL A 25 -7.39 -10.60 -6.79
CA VAL A 25 -6.38 -10.09 -5.83
C VAL A 25 -5.64 -11.24 -5.15
N THR A 26 -4.71 -11.84 -5.87
CA THR A 26 -3.79 -12.86 -5.37
C THR A 26 -2.45 -12.25 -4.95
N ALA A 27 -1.67 -12.97 -4.15
CA ALA A 27 -0.31 -12.53 -3.79
C ALA A 27 0.57 -12.29 -5.04
N GLN A 28 0.48 -13.18 -6.04
CA GLN A 28 1.19 -13.01 -7.31
C GLN A 28 0.71 -11.78 -8.09
N TYR A 29 -0.59 -11.48 -8.07
CA TYR A 29 -1.14 -10.29 -8.70
C TYR A 29 -0.62 -9.01 -8.05
N LEU A 30 -0.58 -8.96 -6.72
CA LEU A 30 -0.07 -7.81 -5.97
C LEU A 30 1.42 -7.56 -6.29
N GLU A 31 2.25 -8.61 -6.27
CA GLU A 31 3.68 -8.50 -6.59
C GLU A 31 3.94 -8.12 -8.04
N ARG A 32 3.12 -8.62 -8.97
CA ARG A 32 3.29 -8.36 -10.41
C ARG A 32 2.91 -6.93 -10.80
N TYR A 33 1.88 -6.37 -10.17
CA TYR A 33 1.30 -5.08 -10.55
C TYR A 33 1.44 -4.02 -9.45
N CYS A 34 2.47 -4.15 -8.61
CA CYS A 34 2.68 -3.32 -7.43
C CYS A 34 2.80 -1.83 -7.76
N CYS A 35 3.50 -1.48 -8.84
CA CYS A 35 3.70 -0.09 -9.28
C CYS A 35 2.37 0.61 -9.60
N GLY A 36 1.33 -0.16 -9.96
CA GLY A 36 0.01 0.39 -10.22
C GLY A 36 -0.63 1.13 -9.05
N ILE A 37 -0.19 0.88 -7.81
CA ILE A 37 -0.73 1.54 -6.61
C ILE A 37 -0.61 3.07 -6.68
N HIS A 38 0.47 3.58 -7.29
CA HIS A 38 0.73 5.01 -7.43
C HIS A 38 -0.18 5.68 -8.47
N HIS A 39 -1.03 4.95 -9.18
CA HIS A 39 -1.99 5.47 -10.16
C HIS A 39 -3.45 5.29 -9.74
N LEU A 40 -3.70 4.63 -8.61
CA LEU A 40 -5.05 4.43 -8.12
C LEU A 40 -5.68 5.73 -7.58
N ASP A 41 -6.97 5.92 -7.88
CA ASP A 41 -7.82 6.86 -7.15
C ASP A 41 -8.05 6.39 -5.71
N SER A 42 -8.58 7.27 -4.85
CA SER A 42 -8.75 6.97 -3.43
C SER A 42 -9.67 5.78 -3.15
N VAL A 43 -10.72 5.59 -3.96
CA VAL A 43 -11.68 4.47 -3.82
C VAL A 43 -11.01 3.15 -4.14
N SER A 44 -10.26 3.09 -5.24
CA SER A 44 -9.55 1.91 -5.71
C SER A 44 -8.38 1.57 -4.78
N TRP A 45 -7.62 2.58 -4.35
CA TRP A 45 -6.54 2.40 -3.38
C TRP A 45 -7.07 1.79 -2.08
N ARG A 46 -8.18 2.32 -1.55
CA ARG A 46 -8.81 1.79 -0.34
C ARG A 46 -9.34 0.36 -0.51
N PHE A 47 -9.79 -0.02 -1.70
CA PHE A 47 -10.18 -1.40 -2.02
C PHE A 47 -8.99 -2.37 -1.90
N TYR A 48 -7.80 -2.01 -2.41
CA TYR A 48 -6.61 -2.88 -2.36
C TYR A 48 -5.90 -2.87 -1.00
N LEU A 49 -6.06 -1.79 -0.23
CA LEU A 49 -5.37 -1.59 1.06
C LEU A 49 -5.41 -2.81 2.00
N PRO A 50 -6.57 -3.41 2.35
CA PRO A 50 -6.57 -4.56 3.27
C PRO A 50 -5.82 -5.79 2.72
N HIS A 51 -5.82 -5.98 1.40
CA HIS A 51 -5.09 -7.08 0.76
C HIS A 51 -3.58 -6.85 0.81
N LEU A 52 -3.14 -5.62 0.58
CA LEU A 52 -1.74 -5.23 0.65
C LEU A 52 -1.22 -5.27 2.09
N LEU A 53 -1.97 -4.77 3.07
CA LEU A 53 -1.60 -4.86 4.49
C LEU A 53 -1.44 -6.33 4.93
N GLN A 54 -2.38 -7.20 4.55
CA GLN A 54 -2.27 -8.64 4.82
C GLN A 54 -1.04 -9.26 4.13
N HIS A 55 -0.77 -8.87 2.89
CA HIS A 55 0.39 -9.37 2.13
C HIS A 55 1.71 -8.93 2.77
N ALA A 56 1.81 -7.68 3.21
CA ALA A 56 2.97 -7.14 3.90
C ALA A 56 3.26 -7.88 5.21
N LEU A 57 2.25 -8.15 6.03
CA LEU A 57 2.41 -8.93 7.27
C LEU A 57 2.92 -10.36 7.01
N ARG A 58 2.48 -11.00 5.92
CA ARG A 58 2.95 -12.33 5.51
C ARG A 58 4.40 -12.32 5.00
N ASN A 59 4.88 -11.17 4.54
CA ASN A 59 6.22 -10.97 3.96
C ASN A 59 7.11 -10.10 4.87
N CYS A 60 6.81 -10.03 6.17
CA CYS A 60 7.50 -9.11 7.08
C CYS A 60 9.02 -9.31 7.10
N GLY A 61 9.50 -10.55 6.98
CA GLY A 61 10.92 -10.93 6.90
C GLY A 61 11.41 -11.25 5.48
N ASN A 62 10.72 -10.79 4.44
CA ASN A 62 11.08 -11.04 3.05
C ASN A 62 11.35 -9.73 2.31
N ALA A 63 12.63 -9.36 2.18
CA ALA A 63 13.07 -8.13 1.51
C ALA A 63 12.77 -8.08 0.01
N ALA A 64 12.36 -9.21 -0.60
CA ALA A 64 12.10 -9.28 -2.04
C ALA A 64 10.64 -8.93 -2.43
N SER A 65 9.81 -8.47 -1.49
CA SER A 65 8.41 -8.13 -1.75
C SER A 65 8.26 -6.71 -2.30
N ASN A 66 8.17 -6.58 -3.62
CA ASN A 66 7.92 -5.30 -4.29
C ASN A 66 6.54 -4.73 -3.92
N ALA A 67 5.55 -5.59 -3.69
CA ALA A 67 4.23 -5.16 -3.24
C ALA A 67 4.25 -4.50 -1.85
N THR A 68 5.12 -4.98 -0.94
CA THR A 68 5.26 -4.39 0.40
C THR A 68 5.96 -3.04 0.33
N ASP A 69 7.01 -2.95 -0.49
CA ASP A 69 7.72 -1.71 -0.74
C ASP A 69 6.78 -0.64 -1.32
N ALA A 70 6.10 -0.96 -2.43
CA ALA A 70 5.14 -0.05 -3.07
C ALA A 70 3.98 0.35 -2.14
N LEU A 71 3.51 -0.56 -1.27
CA LEU A 71 2.53 -0.21 -0.24
C LEU A 71 3.08 0.86 0.70
N LEU A 72 4.28 0.65 1.26
CA LEU A 72 4.90 1.57 2.21
C LEU A 72 5.16 2.93 1.57
N GLU A 73 5.69 2.95 0.34
CA GLU A 73 5.82 4.18 -0.44
C GLU A 73 4.48 4.89 -0.64
N SER A 74 3.41 4.13 -0.92
CA SER A 74 2.08 4.72 -1.05
C SER A 74 1.55 5.32 0.26
N LEU A 75 2.10 4.94 1.41
CA LEU A 75 1.75 5.49 2.73
C LEU A 75 2.64 6.68 3.14
N ARG A 76 3.60 7.08 2.29
CA ARG A 76 4.47 8.25 2.51
C ARG A 76 3.84 9.54 1.93
N PRO A 77 4.32 10.73 2.36
CA PRO A 77 3.91 12.03 1.84
C PRO A 77 4.32 12.24 0.37
N PRO A 78 3.61 13.15 -0.33
CA PRO A 78 2.36 13.79 0.09
C PRO A 78 1.15 12.84 -0.08
N ASP A 79 0.12 13.01 0.75
CA ASP A 79 -1.20 12.44 0.41
C ASP A 79 -1.70 13.07 -0.91
N ARG A 80 -2.55 12.33 -1.62
CA ARG A 80 -3.02 12.68 -2.96
C ARG A 80 -4.24 13.59 -2.90
N GLU A 81 -4.59 14.16 -4.04
CA GLU A 81 -5.89 14.80 -4.26
C GLU A 81 -6.68 13.94 -5.27
N PRO A 82 -7.84 13.38 -4.89
CA PRO A 82 -8.49 13.44 -3.58
C PRO A 82 -7.73 12.67 -2.47
N PRO A 83 -7.86 13.10 -1.19
CA PRO A 83 -7.09 12.53 -0.08
C PRO A 83 -7.43 11.07 0.17
N ARG A 84 -6.39 10.23 0.23
CA ARG A 84 -6.53 8.80 0.52
C ARG A 84 -6.67 8.57 2.01
N PHE A 85 -5.83 9.22 2.82
CA PHE A 85 -5.77 8.95 4.26
C PHE A 85 -7.01 9.52 4.97
N ARG A 86 -7.50 10.70 4.56
CA ARG A 86 -8.76 11.26 5.09
C ARG A 86 -9.99 10.44 4.69
N SER A 87 -9.91 9.62 3.64
CA SER A 87 -11.02 8.75 3.20
C SER A 87 -11.15 7.45 4.01
N LEU A 88 -10.17 7.16 4.88
CA LEU A 88 -10.19 5.99 5.74
C LEU A 88 -11.22 6.13 6.85
N SER A 89 -11.96 5.05 7.10
CA SER A 89 -12.67 4.89 8.36
C SER A 89 -11.67 4.72 9.51
N ALA A 90 -12.11 4.98 10.74
CA ALA A 90 -11.29 4.77 11.92
C ALA A 90 -10.83 3.30 12.07
N ALA A 91 -11.58 2.33 11.52
CA ALA A 91 -11.17 0.92 11.51
C ALA A 91 -10.04 0.67 10.51
N GLU A 92 -10.15 1.22 9.29
CA GLU A 92 -9.11 1.10 8.27
C GLU A 92 -7.82 1.80 8.70
N GLU A 93 -7.92 2.99 9.30
CA GLU A 93 -6.75 3.68 9.85
C GLU A 93 -6.05 2.83 10.93
N ARG A 94 -6.80 2.24 11.85
CA ARG A 94 -6.21 1.33 12.86
C ARG A 94 -5.52 0.11 12.25
N MET A 95 -6.03 -0.42 11.13
CA MET A 95 -5.37 -1.53 10.44
C MET A 95 -4.03 -1.09 9.82
N VAL A 96 -3.98 0.11 9.24
CA VAL A 96 -2.72 0.70 8.72
C VAL A 96 -1.72 0.83 9.86
N ILE A 97 -2.10 1.46 10.96
CA ILE A 97 -1.23 1.70 12.12
C ILE A 97 -0.71 0.37 12.68
N ALA A 98 -1.60 -0.59 12.96
CA ALA A 98 -1.20 -1.87 13.52
C ALA A 98 -0.25 -2.66 12.59
N THR A 99 -0.44 -2.53 11.28
CA THR A 99 0.45 -3.16 10.30
C THR A 99 1.82 -2.48 10.29
N LEU A 100 1.85 -1.15 10.25
CA LEU A 100 3.10 -0.38 10.32
C LEU A 100 3.85 -0.64 11.62
N ASP A 101 3.18 -0.66 12.77
CA ASP A 101 3.79 -1.02 14.06
C ASP A 101 4.40 -2.42 14.02
N THR A 102 3.70 -3.38 13.41
CA THR A 102 4.22 -4.75 13.29
C THR A 102 5.48 -4.78 12.44
N LEU A 103 5.48 -4.12 11.28
CA LEU A 103 6.64 -4.04 10.39
C LEU A 103 7.80 -3.24 11.02
N ALA A 104 7.50 -2.22 11.82
CA ALA A 104 8.47 -1.34 12.45
C ALA A 104 9.19 -1.94 13.67
N PHE A 105 8.56 -2.90 14.36
CA PHE A 105 9.03 -3.34 15.67
C PHE A 105 9.14 -4.86 15.84
N THR A 106 8.82 -5.65 14.81
CA THR A 106 9.07 -7.10 14.85
C THR A 106 10.52 -7.40 14.51
N ASP A 107 11.19 -8.14 15.39
CA ASP A 107 12.55 -8.64 15.13
C ASP A 107 12.61 -9.43 13.81
N GLY A 108 13.58 -9.10 12.97
CA GLY A 108 13.74 -9.72 11.65
C GLY A 108 12.80 -9.18 10.58
N SER A 109 12.12 -8.06 10.83
CA SER A 109 11.42 -7.38 9.74
C SER A 109 12.39 -6.61 8.85
N GLU A 110 12.29 -6.89 7.55
CA GLU A 110 13.06 -6.22 6.49
C GLU A 110 12.53 -4.81 6.19
N TRP A 111 11.38 -4.44 6.77
CA TRP A 111 10.66 -3.21 6.46
C TRP A 111 10.69 -2.18 7.60
N THR A 112 11.56 -2.40 8.59
CA THR A 112 11.63 -1.64 9.84
C THR A 112 11.70 -0.13 9.60
N GLU A 113 12.70 0.32 8.83
CA GLU A 113 12.94 1.75 8.61
C GLU A 113 11.78 2.42 7.86
N SER A 114 11.34 1.81 6.76
CA SER A 114 10.24 2.34 5.94
C SER A 114 8.92 2.45 6.71
N ALA A 115 8.61 1.46 7.55
CA ALA A 115 7.41 1.48 8.39
C ALA A 115 7.50 2.54 9.50
N GLN A 116 8.66 2.70 10.15
CA GLN A 116 8.89 3.75 11.14
C GLN A 116 8.71 5.14 10.52
N CYS A 117 9.30 5.39 9.35
CA CYS A 117 9.12 6.67 8.67
C CYS A 117 7.65 6.97 8.35
N ALA A 118 6.89 5.98 7.84
CA ALA A 118 5.47 6.18 7.55
C ALA A 118 4.66 6.51 8.83
N LEU A 119 4.98 5.85 9.96
CA LEU A 119 4.39 6.21 11.25
C LEU A 119 4.72 7.64 11.64
N GLU A 120 5.99 8.02 11.68
CA GLU A 120 6.44 9.36 12.07
C GLU A 120 5.82 10.49 11.22
N GLU A 121 5.54 10.20 9.96
CA GLU A 121 4.99 11.21 9.05
C GLU A 121 3.49 11.43 9.23
N TYR A 122 2.69 10.37 9.44
CA TYR A 122 1.23 10.48 9.40
C TYR A 122 0.46 9.92 10.59
N TRP A 123 0.98 8.90 11.30
CA TRP A 123 0.13 8.14 12.23
C TRP A 123 0.68 7.99 13.65
N GLY A 124 1.97 8.18 13.86
CA GLY A 124 2.65 8.08 15.14
C GLY A 124 2.38 9.29 16.06
N PRO A 125 2.77 9.21 17.34
CA PRO A 125 2.69 10.33 18.27
C PRO A 125 3.51 11.52 17.76
N GLY A 126 2.85 12.68 17.59
CA GLY A 126 3.52 13.87 17.06
C GLY A 126 3.78 13.86 15.55
N ALA A 127 3.00 13.06 14.79
CA ALA A 127 3.14 12.94 13.34
C ALA A 127 3.22 14.30 12.61
N ILE A 128 4.15 14.38 11.65
CA ILE A 128 4.56 15.64 11.01
C ILE A 128 3.43 16.28 10.18
N TYR A 129 2.66 15.46 9.47
CA TYR A 129 1.70 15.93 8.45
C TYR A 129 0.23 15.70 8.84
N ARG A 130 -0.04 15.38 10.11
CA ARG A 130 -1.39 15.06 10.60
C ARG A 130 -2.18 16.30 11.03
#